data_AF-A0A840QNC1-F1
#
_entry.id   AF-A0A840QNC1-F1
#
_cell.length_a   1.000
_cell.length_b   1.000
_cell.length_c   1.000
_cell.angle_alpha   90.00
_cell.angle_beta   90.00
_cell.angle_gamma   90.00
#
_symmetry.space_group_name_H-M   'P 1'
#
loop_
_entity.id
_entity.type
_entity.pdbx_description
1 polymer ?
#
loop_
_entity_poly.entity_id
_entity_poly.type
_entity_poly.pdbx_seq_one_letter_code
_entity_poly.pdbx_strand_id
1 'polypeptide(L)'
;MSKTTGRLIYITLSIISLGLFLYAIWLNQNAFANVIDETIFYVAFLCIIGLVGFELYKKTFLTRDLFASLTVTTLSIMFIALLVFPSFSYHDGKSVLEEDIDEEITFQDIGLSSFPIGERPSLFIDDYYLYSVKLNNDLAFFYVNPTNGHTQKFDASESDVSF
;
A
#
# COMPACT_ATOMS: atom_id res chain seq x y z
N MET A 1 -8.86 -35.07 13.61
CA MET A 1 -8.13 -33.96 14.25
C MET A 1 -8.84 -33.62 15.56
N SER A 2 -8.14 -33.39 16.67
CA SER A 2 -8.80 -33.02 17.93
C SER A 2 -9.30 -31.56 17.86
N LYS A 3 -10.37 -31.23 18.60
CA LYS A 3 -10.91 -29.86 18.66
C LYS A 3 -9.87 -28.83 19.12
N THR A 4 -8.90 -29.25 19.93
CA THR A 4 -7.76 -28.44 20.39
C THR A 4 -6.79 -28.12 19.27
N THR A 5 -6.45 -29.09 18.41
CA THR A 5 -5.58 -28.84 17.24
C THR A 5 -6.24 -27.87 16.25
N GLY A 6 -7.56 -27.99 16.01
CA GLY A 6 -8.29 -27.06 15.13
C GLY A 6 -8.23 -25.62 15.64
N ARG A 7 -8.52 -25.40 16.93
CA ARG A 7 -8.42 -24.07 17.56
C ARG A 7 -7.02 -23.49 17.49
N LEU A 8 -5.99 -24.30 17.75
CA LEU A 8 -4.60 -23.84 17.66
C LEU A 8 -4.25 -23.36 16.25
N ILE A 9 -4.70 -24.05 15.20
CA ILE A 9 -4.45 -23.62 13.83
C ILE A 9 -5.10 -22.26 13.54
N TYR A 10 -6.37 -22.06 13.90
CA TYR A 10 -7.03 -20.75 13.70
C TYR A 10 -6.35 -19.63 14.49
N ILE A 11 -5.92 -19.89 15.72
CA ILE A 11 -5.18 -18.90 16.52
C ILE A 11 -3.86 -18.54 15.85
N THR A 12 -3.07 -19.54 15.44
CA THR A 12 -1.81 -19.32 14.73
C THR A 12 -2.02 -18.53 13.45
N LEU A 13 -3.05 -18.85 12.67
CA LEU A 13 -3.38 -18.11 11.45
C LEU A 13 -3.76 -16.67 11.74
N SER A 14 -4.57 -16.44 12.76
CA SER A 14 -4.95 -15.08 13.16
C SER A 14 -3.74 -14.24 13.53
N ILE A 15 -2.76 -14.84 14.22
CA ILE A 15 -1.49 -14.18 14.58
C ILE A 15 -0.66 -13.88 13.32
N ILE A 16 -0.53 -14.84 12.40
CA ILE A 16 0.20 -14.64 11.14
C ILE A 16 -0.46 -13.53 10.30
N SER A 17 -1.79 -13.57 10.16
CA SER A 17 -2.55 -12.55 9.43
C SER A 17 -2.39 -11.17 10.06
N LEU A 18 -2.41 -11.06 11.39
CA LEU A 18 -2.15 -9.81 12.09
C LEU A 18 -0.71 -9.30 11.83
N GLY A 19 0.28 -10.20 11.86
CA GLY A 19 1.67 -9.85 11.55
C GLY A 19 1.84 -9.31 10.13
N LEU A 20 1.21 -9.96 9.14
CA LEU A 20 1.21 -9.51 7.74
C LEU A 20 0.49 -8.17 7.56
N PHE A 21 -0.62 -7.96 8.28
CA PHE A 21 -1.35 -6.70 8.28
C PHE A 21 -0.50 -5.55 8.83
N LEU A 22 0.15 -5.73 9.98
CA LEU A 22 1.04 -4.72 10.55
C LEU A 22 2.24 -4.46 9.66
N TYR A 23 2.78 -5.50 9.01
CA TYR A 23 3.85 -5.35 8.03
C TYR A 23 3.41 -4.54 6.81
N ALA A 24 2.19 -4.75 6.31
CA ALA A 24 1.65 -3.99 5.17
C ALA A 24 1.51 -2.49 5.50
N ILE A 25 1.00 -2.13 6.67
CA ILE A 25 0.93 -0.74 7.13
C ILE A 25 2.34 -0.14 7.24
N TRP A 26 3.25 -0.88 7.89
CA TRP A 26 4.65 -0.44 8.01
C TRP A 26 5.31 -0.23 6.64
N LEU A 27 5.04 -1.12 5.68
CA LEU A 27 5.54 -1.01 4.31
C LEU A 27 4.99 0.23 3.63
N ASN A 28 3.69 0.50 3.74
CA ASN A 28 3.05 1.70 3.18
C ASN A 28 3.71 2.99 3.72
N GLN A 29 3.93 3.04 5.03
CA GLN A 29 4.53 4.19 5.72
C GLN A 29 5.99 4.42 5.34
N ASN A 30 6.80 3.36 5.27
CA ASN A 30 8.25 3.49 5.14
C ASN A 30 8.75 3.40 3.70
N ALA A 31 8.08 2.62 2.84
CA ALA A 31 8.52 2.40 1.46
C ALA A 31 7.66 3.17 0.43
N PHE A 32 6.37 3.37 0.72
CA PHE A 32 5.43 3.96 -0.23
C PHE A 32 4.86 5.30 0.25
N ALA A 33 5.49 5.95 1.23
CA ALA A 33 5.13 7.31 1.66
C ALA A 33 3.63 7.53 1.96
N ASN A 34 2.92 6.50 2.43
CA ASN A 34 1.46 6.53 2.69
C ASN A 34 0.56 6.81 1.48
N VAL A 35 1.00 6.53 0.25
CA VAL A 35 0.16 6.76 -0.95
C VAL A 35 -1.06 5.83 -1.03
N ILE A 36 -1.05 4.71 -0.32
CA ILE A 36 -2.18 3.77 -0.28
C ILE A 36 -3.17 4.20 0.81
N ASP A 37 -4.46 4.22 0.48
CA ASP A 37 -5.53 4.48 1.45
C ASP A 37 -5.55 3.38 2.53
N GLU A 38 -5.11 3.72 3.75
CA GLU A 38 -5.06 2.77 4.87
C GLU A 38 -6.44 2.21 5.25
N THR A 39 -7.53 2.87 4.84
CA THR A 39 -8.91 2.39 5.03
C THR A 39 -9.10 0.98 4.47
N ILE A 40 -8.47 0.65 3.34
CA ILE A 40 -8.59 -0.70 2.76
C ILE A 40 -8.00 -1.76 3.67
N PHE A 41 -6.89 -1.45 4.34
CA PHE A 41 -6.27 -2.37 5.27
C PHE A 41 -7.22 -2.62 6.44
N TYR A 42 -7.83 -1.58 7.02
CA TYR A 42 -8.78 -1.74 8.11
C TYR A 42 -10.01 -2.57 7.73
N VAL A 43 -10.58 -2.33 6.54
CA VAL A 43 -11.72 -3.12 6.03
C VAL A 43 -11.33 -4.58 5.84
N ALA A 44 -10.17 -4.85 5.23
CA ALA A 44 -9.67 -6.21 5.05
C ALA A 44 -9.44 -6.93 6.39
N PHE A 45 -8.88 -6.22 7.37
CA PHE A 45 -8.64 -6.74 8.71
C PHE A 45 -9.94 -7.11 9.43
N LEU A 46 -10.96 -6.25 9.35
CA LEU A 46 -12.29 -6.53 9.92
C LEU A 46 -12.94 -7.75 9.27
N CYS A 47 -12.80 -7.91 7.95
CA CYS A 47 -13.30 -9.10 7.23
C CYS A 47 -12.62 -10.39 7.72
N ILE A 48 -11.29 -10.38 7.91
CA ILE A 48 -10.55 -11.53 8.42
C ILE A 48 -11.00 -11.88 9.85
N ILE A 49 -11.12 -10.89 10.74
CA ILE A 49 -11.62 -11.11 12.10
C ILE A 49 -13.04 -11.69 12.08
N GLY A 50 -13.92 -11.14 11.24
CA GLY A 50 -15.30 -11.61 11.10
C GLY A 50 -15.36 -13.08 10.67
N LEU A 51 -14.55 -13.46 9.67
CA LEU A 51 -14.45 -14.83 9.19
C LEU A 51 -13.93 -15.78 10.28
N VAL A 52 -12.85 -15.41 10.98
CA VAL A 52 -12.30 -16.21 12.08
C VAL A 52 -13.32 -16.37 13.20
N GLY A 53 -13.98 -15.29 13.59
CA GLY A 53 -15.02 -15.30 14.63
C GLY A 53 -16.20 -16.20 14.27
N PHE A 54 -16.65 -16.14 13.02
CA PHE A 54 -17.73 -16.99 12.50
C PHE A 54 -17.35 -18.48 12.51
N GLU A 55 -16.14 -18.82 12.06
CA GLU A 55 -15.63 -20.20 12.06
C GLU A 55 -15.48 -20.74 13.49
N LEU A 56 -14.96 -19.94 14.43
CA LEU A 56 -14.87 -20.32 15.84
C LEU A 56 -16.26 -20.55 16.46
N TYR A 57 -17.27 -19.77 16.08
CA TYR A 57 -18.64 -19.91 16.56
C TYR A 57 -19.31 -21.21 16.07
N LYS A 58 -19.12 -21.58 14.81
CA LYS A 58 -19.81 -22.73 14.18
C LYS A 58 -19.53 -24.08 14.84
N LYS A 59 -18.47 -24.23 15.65
CA LYS A 59 -18.06 -25.47 16.37
C LYS A 59 -17.92 -26.73 15.48
N THR A 60 -18.08 -26.64 14.17
CA THR A 60 -18.03 -27.72 13.20
C THR A 60 -16.70 -27.67 12.46
N PHE A 61 -15.64 -28.12 13.14
CA PHE A 61 -14.32 -28.26 12.53
C PHE A 61 -14.25 -29.55 11.69
N LEU A 62 -14.95 -29.57 10.56
CA LEU A 62 -14.70 -30.58 9.53
C LEU A 62 -13.38 -30.23 8.84
N THR A 63 -12.48 -31.21 8.73
CA THR A 63 -11.13 -31.03 8.17
C THR A 63 -11.16 -30.40 6.77
N ARG A 64 -12.21 -30.66 5.98
CA ARG A 64 -12.38 -30.12 4.63
C ARG A 64 -12.65 -28.61 4.62
N ASP A 65 -13.42 -28.11 5.58
CA ASP A 65 -13.80 -26.69 5.65
C ASP A 65 -12.64 -25.84 6.19
N LEU A 66 -11.80 -26.43 7.04
CA LEU A 66 -10.61 -25.79 7.58
C LEU A 66 -9.55 -25.52 6.49
N PHE A 67 -9.31 -26.48 5.60
CA PHE A 67 -8.42 -26.26 4.46
C PHE A 67 -8.99 -25.24 3.48
N ALA A 68 -10.30 -25.25 3.21
CA ALA A 68 -10.92 -24.25 2.34
C ALA A 68 -10.81 -22.84 2.93
N SER A 69 -11.11 -22.66 4.22
CA SER A 69 -10.97 -21.38 4.93
C SER A 69 -9.51 -20.90 4.95
N LEU A 70 -8.55 -21.80 5.19
CA LEU A 70 -7.13 -21.52 5.12
C LEU A 70 -6.73 -21.02 3.74
N THR A 71 -7.09 -21.75 2.68
CA THR A 71 -6.75 -21.41 1.30
C THR A 71 -7.36 -20.08 0.89
N VAL A 72 -8.61 -19.81 1.25
CA VAL A 72 -9.28 -18.52 0.97
C VAL A 72 -8.57 -17.38 1.70
N THR A 73 -8.19 -17.57 2.97
CA THR A 73 -7.51 -16.53 3.76
C THR A 73 -6.14 -16.20 3.17
N THR A 74 -5.33 -17.22 2.85
CA THR A 74 -4.01 -17.04 2.25
C THR A 74 -4.10 -16.39 0.88
N LEU A 75 -5.02 -16.84 0.01
CA LEU A 75 -5.25 -16.22 -1.30
C LEU A 75 -5.71 -14.77 -1.16
N SER A 76 -6.58 -14.47 -0.20
CA SER A 76 -7.06 -13.09 0.02
C SER A 76 -5.94 -12.17 0.45
N ILE A 77 -5.06 -12.64 1.36
CA ILE A 77 -3.89 -11.87 1.80
C ILE A 77 -2.90 -11.65 0.65
N MET A 78 -2.63 -12.70 -0.14
CA MET A 78 -1.77 -12.57 -1.33
C MET A 78 -2.37 -11.61 -2.36
N PHE A 79 -3.68 -11.66 -2.58
CA PHE A 79 -4.37 -10.80 -3.53
C PHE A 79 -4.31 -9.33 -3.10
N ILE A 80 -4.53 -9.05 -1.82
CA ILE A 80 -4.38 -7.71 -1.24
C ILE A 80 -2.93 -7.24 -1.38
N ALA A 81 -1.96 -8.06 -1.00
CA ALA A 81 -0.55 -7.69 -1.09
C ALA A 81 -0.04 -7.47 -2.52
N LEU A 82 -0.58 -8.17 -3.52
CA LEU A 82 -0.14 -8.07 -4.92
C LEU A 82 -0.84 -6.96 -5.71
N LEU A 83 -2.08 -6.60 -5.37
CA LEU A 83 -2.86 -5.63 -6.14
C LEU A 83 -2.98 -4.25 -5.50
N VAL A 84 -2.73 -4.15 -4.19
CA VAL A 84 -2.85 -2.86 -3.48
C VAL A 84 -1.55 -2.08 -3.51
N PHE A 85 -0.40 -2.76 -3.52
CA PHE A 85 0.88 -2.06 -3.50
C PHE A 85 1.28 -1.52 -4.88
N PRO A 86 1.77 -0.27 -4.97
CA PRO A 86 2.25 0.30 -6.21
C PRO A 86 3.46 -0.46 -6.78
N SER A 87 3.68 -0.33 -8.08
CA SER A 87 4.85 -0.94 -8.73
C SER A 87 6.15 -0.21 -8.41
N PHE A 88 6.08 1.08 -8.05
CA PHE A 88 7.24 1.90 -7.71
C PHE A 88 7.16 2.36 -6.25
N SER A 89 8.23 2.13 -5.49
CA SER A 89 8.39 2.72 -4.17
C SER A 89 8.75 4.20 -4.26
N TYR A 90 8.69 4.91 -3.13
CA TYR A 90 9.15 6.30 -3.05
C TYR A 90 10.65 6.43 -3.34
N HIS A 91 11.45 5.38 -3.11
CA HIS A 91 12.85 5.43 -3.50
C HIS A 91 13.03 5.23 -5.00
N ASP A 92 12.29 4.29 -5.59
CA ASP A 92 12.33 4.03 -7.04
C ASP A 92 11.91 5.27 -7.84
N GLY A 93 10.93 6.04 -7.34
CA GLY A 93 10.52 7.30 -7.98
C GLY A 93 11.64 8.34 -8.07
N LYS A 94 12.64 8.32 -7.16
CA LYS A 94 13.84 9.17 -7.30
C LYS A 94 14.68 8.72 -8.48
N SER A 95 14.91 7.42 -8.61
CA SER A 95 15.70 6.87 -9.72
C SER A 95 15.02 7.13 -11.06
N VAL A 96 13.70 7.04 -11.14
CA VAL A 96 12.98 7.39 -12.37
C VAL A 96 13.17 8.88 -12.72
N LEU A 97 13.14 9.79 -11.73
CA LEU A 97 13.42 11.20 -11.98
C LEU A 97 14.88 11.48 -12.39
N GLU A 98 15.84 10.75 -11.83
CA GLU A 98 17.25 10.82 -12.23
C GLU A 98 17.45 10.33 -13.68
N GLU A 99 16.65 9.35 -14.14
CA GLU A 99 16.68 8.85 -15.51
C GLU A 99 15.95 9.77 -16.51
N ASP A 100 14.87 10.42 -16.09
CA ASP A 100 14.05 11.29 -16.95
C ASP A 100 14.65 12.70 -17.13
N ILE A 101 15.48 13.17 -16.20
CA ILE A 101 16.09 14.50 -16.21
C ILE A 101 17.57 14.37 -16.57
N ASP A 102 17.97 14.83 -17.75
CA ASP A 102 19.36 14.80 -18.27
C ASP A 102 20.29 15.85 -17.60
N GLU A 103 19.97 16.27 -16.39
CA GLU A 103 20.72 17.28 -15.61
C GLU A 103 21.10 16.72 -14.23
N GLU A 104 22.14 17.27 -13.62
CA GLU A 104 22.52 16.89 -12.25
C GLU A 104 21.44 17.37 -11.27
N ILE A 105 20.69 16.43 -10.72
CA ILE A 105 19.61 16.72 -9.80
C ILE A 105 20.04 16.54 -8.35
N THR A 106 19.67 17.49 -7.49
CA THR A 106 19.82 17.32 -6.03
C THR A 106 18.44 17.35 -5.37
N PHE A 107 18.06 16.22 -4.76
CA PHE A 107 16.82 16.12 -4.00
C PHE A 107 16.90 16.95 -2.71
N GLN A 108 15.86 17.72 -2.44
CA GLN A 108 15.65 18.41 -1.17
C GLN A 108 14.47 17.79 -0.43
N ASP A 109 14.63 17.64 0.88
CA ASP A 109 13.54 17.22 1.74
C ASP A 109 12.66 18.43 2.09
N ILE A 110 11.38 18.34 1.77
CA ILE A 110 10.37 19.37 2.04
C ILE A 110 9.39 18.93 3.14
N GLY A 111 9.63 17.78 3.79
CA GLY A 111 8.77 17.24 4.83
C GLY A 111 7.43 16.68 4.34
N LEU A 112 7.20 16.70 3.02
CA LEU A 112 6.01 16.17 2.37
C LEU A 112 6.43 15.21 1.25
N SER A 113 6.12 13.93 1.42
CA SER A 113 6.57 12.85 0.52
C SER A 113 5.52 12.43 -0.51
N SER A 114 4.24 12.69 -0.23
CA SER A 114 3.12 12.39 -1.13
C SER A 114 2.10 13.52 -1.11
N PHE A 115 1.35 13.64 -2.21
CA PHE A 115 0.27 14.63 -2.31
C PHE A 115 -0.84 14.15 -3.26
N PRO A 116 -2.13 14.37 -2.92
CA PRO A 116 -3.24 14.06 -3.81
C PRO A 116 -3.33 15.09 -4.94
N ILE A 117 -3.37 14.63 -6.20
CA ILE A 117 -3.45 15.51 -7.37
C ILE A 117 -4.56 15.03 -8.28
N GLY A 118 -5.59 15.85 -8.46
CA GLY A 118 -6.64 15.62 -9.45
C GLY A 118 -7.26 14.22 -9.37
N GLU A 119 -7.04 13.43 -10.43
CA GLU A 119 -7.51 12.05 -10.52
C GLU A 119 -6.58 11.08 -9.77
N ARG A 120 -7.17 10.16 -9.00
CA ARG A 120 -6.43 9.14 -8.28
C ARG A 120 -5.63 8.24 -9.25
N PRO A 121 -4.35 7.95 -8.98
CA PRO A 121 -3.54 7.06 -9.82
C PRO A 121 -4.16 5.67 -10.02
N SER A 122 -4.88 5.15 -9.02
CA SER A 122 -5.59 3.89 -9.09
C SER A 122 -6.72 3.83 -8.07
N LEU A 123 -7.47 2.73 -8.05
CA LEU A 123 -8.56 2.52 -7.09
C LEU A 123 -8.09 2.41 -5.63
N PHE A 124 -6.80 2.13 -5.40
CA PHE A 124 -6.23 1.91 -4.06
C PHE A 124 -5.11 2.90 -3.69
N ILE A 125 -4.72 3.75 -4.64
CA ILE A 125 -3.63 4.71 -4.47
C ILE A 125 -4.23 6.10 -4.64
N ASP A 126 -4.16 6.89 -3.59
CA ASP A 126 -4.80 8.20 -3.52
C ASP A 126 -3.84 9.34 -3.90
N ASP A 127 -2.54 9.13 -3.70
CA ASP A 127 -1.55 10.18 -3.82
C ASP A 127 -0.47 9.87 -4.87
N TYR A 128 0.13 10.93 -5.40
CA TYR A 128 1.38 10.88 -6.16
C TYR A 128 2.56 11.11 -5.21
N TYR A 129 3.73 10.57 -5.54
CA TYR A 129 4.96 10.95 -4.85
C TYR A 129 5.35 12.37 -5.22
N LEU A 130 5.78 13.16 -4.23
CA LEU A 130 6.24 14.52 -4.44
C LEU A 130 7.73 14.62 -4.15
N TYR A 131 8.48 15.20 -5.10
CA TYR A 131 9.90 15.46 -4.95
C TYR A 131 10.19 16.93 -5.18
N SER A 132 10.99 17.51 -4.28
CA SER A 132 11.61 18.80 -4.50
C SER A 132 13.02 18.57 -5.04
N VAL A 133 13.32 19.14 -6.19
CA VAL A 133 14.57 18.96 -6.91
C VAL A 133 15.20 20.32 -7.17
N LYS A 134 16.50 20.45 -6.90
CA LYS A 134 17.28 21.62 -7.28
C LYS A 134 17.95 21.37 -8.63
N LEU A 135 17.58 22.16 -9.63
CA LEU A 135 18.11 22.15 -10.99
C LEU A 135 18.82 23.48 -11.26
N ASN A 136 20.13 23.48 -11.52
CA ASN A 136 20.87 24.69 -11.92
C ASN A 136 20.62 25.95 -11.03
N ASN A 137 20.48 25.73 -9.71
CA ASN A 137 20.12 26.71 -8.67
C ASN A 137 18.64 27.10 -8.53
N ASP A 138 17.77 26.60 -9.40
CA ASP A 138 16.33 26.77 -9.29
C ASP A 138 15.69 25.56 -8.58
N LEU A 139 14.67 25.83 -7.77
CA LEU A 139 13.87 24.80 -7.12
C LEU A 139 12.70 24.43 -8.04
N ALA A 140 12.57 23.15 -8.36
CA ALA A 140 11.45 22.61 -9.11
C ALA A 140 10.80 21.47 -8.31
N PHE A 141 9.48 21.33 -8.46
CA PHE A 141 8.74 20.23 -7.86
C PHE A 141 8.32 19.27 -8.96
N PHE A 142 8.41 17.98 -8.67
CA PHE A 142 8.01 16.91 -9.57
C PHE A 142 7.10 15.94 -8.84
N TYR A 143 6.14 15.41 -9.58
CA TYR A 143 5.30 14.32 -9.14
C TYR A 143 5.65 13.06 -9.89
N VAL A 144 5.63 11.93 -9.19
CA VAL A 144 5.81 10.62 -9.80
C VAL A 144 4.61 9.77 -9.48
N ASN A 145 4.01 9.19 -10.52
CA ASN A 145 2.90 8.27 -10.37
C ASN A 145 3.43 6.93 -9.83
N PRO A 146 3.01 6.52 -8.62
CA PRO A 146 3.52 5.30 -7.99
C PRO A 146 3.10 4.00 -8.71
N THR A 147 2.06 4.05 -9.55
CA THR A 147 1.54 2.90 -10.30
C THR A 147 2.38 2.61 -11.54
N ASN A 148 2.79 3.64 -12.28
CA ASN A 148 3.41 3.48 -13.60
C ASN A 148 4.77 4.19 -13.76
N GLY A 149 5.23 4.91 -12.74
CA GLY A 149 6.49 5.64 -12.74
C GLY A 149 6.47 6.95 -13.55
N HIS A 150 5.34 7.34 -14.15
CA HIS A 150 5.29 8.55 -14.96
C HIS A 150 5.61 9.80 -14.14
N THR A 151 6.53 10.62 -14.64
CA THR A 151 6.98 11.84 -13.99
C THR A 151 6.35 13.07 -14.62
N GLN A 152 5.99 14.06 -13.81
CA GLN A 152 5.45 15.33 -14.28
C GLN A 152 6.00 16.47 -13.43
N LYS A 153 6.44 17.56 -14.08
CA LYS A 153 6.84 18.78 -13.37
C LYS A 153 5.58 19.51 -12.87
N PHE A 154 5.60 19.94 -11.63
CA PHE A 154 4.58 20.84 -11.11
C PHE A 154 4.81 22.24 -11.69
N ASP A 155 3.84 22.72 -12.46
CA ASP A 155 3.84 24.08 -12.96
C ASP A 155 2.80 24.89 -12.18
N ALA A 156 3.26 25.74 -11.27
CA ALA A 156 2.40 26.61 -10.47
C ALA A 156 1.74 27.74 -11.30
N SER A 157 1.99 27.78 -12.62
CA SER A 157 1.47 28.79 -13.54
C SER A 157 0.06 28.51 -14.07
N GLU A 158 -0.46 27.28 -13.94
CA GLU A 158 -1.86 26.96 -14.21
C GLU A 158 -2.65 26.88 -12.90
N SER A 159 -3.08 28.05 -12.45
CA SER A 159 -4.07 28.22 -11.39
C SER A 159 -5.46 27.73 -11.86
N ASP A 160 -5.68 26.43 -11.84
CA ASP A 160 -7.01 25.83 -11.71
C ASP A 160 -7.11 25.10 -10.36
N VAL A 161 -6.70 25.79 -9.29
CA VAL A 161 -7.04 25.42 -7.92
C VAL A 161 -8.48 25.88 -7.67
N SER A 162 -9.46 25.05 -8.05
CA SER A 162 -10.81 25.15 -7.52
C SER A 162 -10.88 24.37 -6.21
N PHE A 163 -11.07 25.12 -5.11
CA PHE A 163 -11.36 24.59 -3.77
C PHE A 163 -12.79 24.05 -3.69
#